data_AF-A0A7S7R9K9-F1
#
_entry.id   AF-A0A7S7R9K9-F1
#
_cell.length_a   1.000
_cell.length_b   1.000
_cell.length_c   1.000
_cell.angle_alpha   90.00
_cell.angle_beta   90.00
_cell.angle_gamma   90.00
#
_symmetry.space_group_name_H-M   'P 1'
#
loop_
_entity.id
_entity.type
_entity.pdbx_description
1 polymer ?
#
loop_
_entity_poly.entity_id
_entity_poly.type
_entity_poly.pdbx_seq_one_letter_code
_entity_poly.pdbx_strand_id
1 'polypeptide(L)' 'MKQEALKLAAEIIRVDLIRDELLEELIVLEGNDAYEILRKVQNNH' A
#
# COMPACT_ATOMS: atom_id res chain seq x y z
N MET A 1 16.18 20.46 -7.27
CA MET A 1 15.86 19.10 -6.75
C MET A 1 16.65 18.07 -7.54
N LYS A 2 17.24 17.07 -6.88
CA LYS A 2 17.96 15.98 -7.57
C LYS A 2 16.96 15.16 -8.39
N GLN A 3 17.27 14.85 -9.65
CA GLN A 3 16.39 14.07 -10.53
C GLN A 3 16.03 12.69 -9.93
N GLU A 4 16.95 12.09 -9.18
CA GLU A 4 16.71 10.84 -8.45
C GLU A 4 15.61 10.97 -7.40
N ALA A 5 15.57 12.08 -6.66
CA ALA A 5 14.54 12.33 -5.66
C ALA A 5 13.16 12.49 -6.31
N LEU A 6 13.09 13.11 -7.50
CA LEU A 6 11.86 13.23 -8.28
C LEU A 6 11.37 11.87 -8.79
N LYS A 7 12.28 11.02 -9.28
CA LYS A 7 11.94 9.66 -9.71
C LYS A 7 11.41 8.82 -8.55
N LEU A 8 12.06 8.88 -7.39
CA LEU A 8 11.61 8.19 -6.19
C LEU A 8 10.24 8.70 -5.73
N ALA A 9 10.02 10.01 -5.72
CA ALA A 9 8.72 10.58 -5.36
C ALA A 9 7.60 10.10 -6.30
N ALA A 10 7.86 10.07 -7.62
CA ALA A 10 6.89 9.56 -8.58
C ALA A 10 6.57 8.07 -8.36
N GLU A 11 7.59 7.27 -8.03
CA GLU A 11 7.41 5.85 -7.74
C GLU A 11 6.63 5.61 -6.44
N ILE A 12 6.89 6.40 -5.39
CA ILE A 12 6.11 6.33 -4.14
C ILE A 12 4.63 6.60 -4.41
N ILE A 13 4.32 7.67 -5.15
CA ILE A 13 2.92 7.98 -5.50
C ILE A 13 2.28 6.85 -6.31
N ARG A 14 3.02 6.26 -7.25
CA ARG A 14 2.52 5.13 -8.05
C ARG A 14 2.20 3.91 -7.16
N VAL A 15 3.07 3.59 -6.20
CA VAL A 15 2.84 2.49 -5.26
C VAL A 15 1.69 2.80 -4.31
N ASP A 16 1.55 4.04 -3.85
CA ASP A 16 0.43 4.47 -2.99
C ASP A 16 -0.92 4.26 -3.68
N LEU A 17 -1.04 4.64 -4.96
CA LEU A 17 -2.27 4.41 -5.74
C LEU A 17 -2.63 2.93 -5.82
N ILE A 18 -1.65 2.07 -6.12
CA ILE A 18 -1.86 0.63 -6.19
C ILE A 18 -2.22 0.05 -4.82
N ARG A 19 -1.60 0.56 -3.75
CA ARG A 19 -1.92 0.15 -2.38
C ARG A 19 -3.39 0.45 -2.06
N ASP A 20 -3.88 1.63 -2.45
CA ASP A 20 -5.25 2.03 -2.15
C ASP A 20 -6.27 1.15 -2.89
N GLU A 21 -6.04 0.84 -4.17
CA GLU A 21 -6.87 -0.10 -4.94
C GLU A 21 -6.93 -1.50 -4.29
N LEU A 22 -5.76 -2.06 -3.94
CA LEU A 22 -5.68 -3.37 -3.31
C LEU A 22 -6.27 -3.39 -1.89
N LEU A 23 -6.16 -2.28 -1.16
CA LEU A 23 -6.76 -2.14 0.16
C LEU A 23 -8.30 -2.14 0.06
N GLU A 24 -8.87 -1.46 -0.93
CA GLU A 24 -10.30 -1.50 -1.18
C GLU A 24 -10.78 -2.93 -1.48
N GLU A 25 -10.06 -3.66 -2.35
CA GLU A 25 -10.36 -5.07 -2.62
C GLU A 25 -10.29 -5.93 -1.35
N LEU A 26 -9.26 -5.74 -0.53
CA LEU A 26 -9.10 -6.47 0.73
C LEU A 26 -10.23 -6.14 1.73
N ILE A 27 -10.65 -4.88 1.80
CA ILE A 27 -11.79 -4.45 2.64
C ILE A 27 -13.09 -5.08 2.13
N VAL A 28 -13.29 -5.20 0.81
CA VAL A 28 -14.46 -5.89 0.24
C VAL A 28 -14.47 -7.37 0.63
N LEU A 29 -13.31 -8.03 0.68
CA LEU A 29 -13.19 -9.45 1.02
C LEU A 29 -13.36 -9.72 2.52
N GLU A 30 -12.71 -8.93 3.37
CA GLU A 30 -12.50 -9.25 4.79
C GLU A 30 -13.16 -8.23 5.74
N GLY A 31 -13.76 -7.17 5.19
CA GLY A 31 -14.45 -6.14 5.98
C GLY A 31 -13.56 -5.51 7.03
N ASN A 32 -13.98 -5.64 8.29
CA ASN A 32 -13.27 -5.07 9.45
C ASN A 32 -11.92 -5.75 9.72
N ASP A 33 -11.71 -6.98 9.23
CA ASP A 33 -10.51 -7.77 9.51
C ASP A 33 -9.35 -7.45 8.54
N ALA A 34 -9.61 -6.71 7.47
CA ALA A 34 -8.63 -6.32 6.45
C ALA A 34 -7.36 -5.70 7.06
N TYR A 35 -7.50 -4.80 8.04
CA TYR A 35 -6.37 -4.15 8.71
C TYR A 35 -5.59 -5.09 9.64
N GLU A 36 -6.27 -6.06 10.26
CA GLU A 36 -5.61 -7.06 11.09
C GLU A 36 -4.77 -8.02 10.22
N ILE A 37 -5.30 -8.42 9.06
CA ILE A 37 -4.61 -9.23 8.07
C ILE A 37 -3.36 -8.51 7.56
N LEU A 38 -3.48 -7.23 7.19
CA LEU A 38 -2.32 -6.41 6.79
C LEU A 38 -1.25 -6.38 7.89
N ARG A 39 -1.66 -6.19 9.15
CA ARG A 39 -0.73 -6.18 10.28
C ARG A 39 -0.05 -7.52 10.50
N LYS A 40 -0.77 -8.64 10.34
CA LYS A 40 -0.20 -9.98 10.42
C LYS A 40 0.85 -10.21 9.32
N VAL A 41 0.57 -9.77 8.08
CA VAL A 41 1.53 -9.90 6.98
C VAL A 41 2.75 -9.02 7.23
N GLN A 42 2.56 -7.74 7.60
CA GLN A 42 3.65 -6.79 7.88
C GLN A 42 4.61 -7.27 8.98
N ASN A 43 4.08 -7.88 10.04
CA ASN A 43 4.87 -8.33 11.18
C ASN A 43 5.52 -9.72 10.99
N ASN A 44 5.18 -10.43 9.90
CA ASN A 44 5.74 -11.74 9.57
C ASN A 44 6.81 -11.65 8.46
N HIS A 45 7.36 -10.46 8.22
CA HIS A 45 8.51 -10.22 7.33
C HIS A 45 9.84 -10.11 8.08
#